data_AF-A0A8J5EJ88-F1
#
_entry.id   AF-A0A8J5EJ88-F1
#
_cell.length_a   1.000
_cell.length_b   1.000
_cell.length_c   1.000
_cell.angle_alpha   90.00
_cell.angle_beta   90.00
_cell.angle_gamma   90.00
#
_symmetry.space_group_name_H-M   'P 1'
#
loop_
_entity.id
_entity.type
_entity.pdbx_description
1 polymer ?
#
loop_
_entity_poly.entity_id
_entity_poly.type
_entity_poly.pdbx_seq_one_letter_code
_entity_poly.pdbx_strand_id
1 'polypeptide(L)'
;MNLFTKSDDKTPVAGSAAPEQVVAPIDTTITSTEKNPQEKTELGKLTAFVKEDPQNTYYIDGEREVARSSVCRNTQQGRTCLQLLISSKVMFQQMQKMNFYCALTDEIGRTDMECKYVP
;
A
#
# COMPACT_ATOMS: atom_id res chain seq x y z
N MET A 1 55.31 -42.09 -22.84
CA MET A 1 55.09 -43.19 -21.89
C MET A 1 53.67 -43.07 -21.35
N ASN A 2 52.82 -44.08 -21.60
CA ASN A 2 51.53 -44.24 -20.93
C ASN A 2 51.76 -44.70 -19.48
N LEU A 3 50.87 -44.38 -18.53
CA LEU A 3 49.86 -45.32 -18.00
C LEU A 3 49.24 -44.87 -16.66
N PHE A 4 47.93 -44.54 -16.71
CA PHE A 4 46.82 -45.12 -15.92
C PHE A 4 46.65 -44.90 -14.38
N THR A 5 45.49 -44.29 -14.06
CA THR A 5 44.44 -44.65 -13.05
C THR A 5 44.74 -44.52 -11.55
N LYS A 6 43.84 -43.94 -10.74
CA LYS A 6 42.52 -44.53 -10.43
C LYS A 6 41.48 -43.53 -9.86
N SER A 7 40.25 -43.65 -10.36
CA SER A 7 38.99 -43.13 -9.83
C SER A 7 38.43 -44.04 -8.73
N ASP A 8 37.78 -43.47 -7.72
CA ASP A 8 36.64 -43.92 -6.89
C ASP A 8 36.37 -42.69 -5.97
N ASP A 9 35.18 -42.12 -5.74
CA ASP A 9 33.90 -42.71 -5.35
C ASP A 9 32.79 -41.62 -5.42
N LYS A 10 31.68 -41.93 -6.09
CA LYS A 10 30.28 -41.77 -5.58
C LYS A 10 29.62 -40.38 -5.46
N THR A 11 28.78 -40.08 -6.45
CA THR A 11 27.44 -39.46 -6.32
C THR A 11 26.43 -40.64 -6.16
N PRO A 12 25.30 -40.61 -5.41
CA PRO A 12 24.31 -39.52 -5.32
C PRO A 12 23.57 -39.34 -3.95
N VAL A 13 22.86 -38.22 -3.79
CA VAL A 13 21.61 -37.98 -2.99
C VAL A 13 21.41 -36.45 -2.92
N ALA A 14 20.48 -35.86 -3.68
CA ALA A 14 19.05 -35.66 -3.39
C ALA A 14 18.77 -34.72 -2.19
N GLY A 15 18.01 -33.64 -2.43
CA GLY A 15 17.48 -32.69 -1.44
C GLY A 15 17.87 -31.24 -1.78
N SER A 16 17.10 -30.52 -2.62
CA SER A 16 15.87 -29.80 -2.25
C SER A 16 16.05 -28.85 -1.06
N ALA A 17 16.36 -27.58 -1.35
CA ALA A 17 15.91 -26.44 -0.56
C ALA A 17 16.06 -25.17 -1.41
N ALA A 18 14.95 -24.65 -1.90
CA ALA A 18 14.83 -23.29 -2.38
C ALA A 18 15.18 -22.31 -1.23
N PRO A 19 15.65 -21.08 -1.52
CA PRO A 19 15.74 -20.07 -0.49
C PRO A 19 14.36 -19.83 0.11
N GLU A 20 14.28 -20.16 1.39
CA GLU A 20 13.14 -20.05 2.27
C GLU A 20 12.61 -18.62 2.22
N GLN A 21 11.33 -18.51 1.87
CA GLN A 21 10.58 -17.28 2.00
C GLN A 21 10.55 -16.93 3.50
N VAL A 22 11.18 -15.81 3.85
CA VAL A 22 10.97 -15.16 5.14
C VAL A 22 9.58 -14.53 5.09
N VAL A 23 8.55 -15.37 5.23
CA VAL A 23 7.21 -14.94 5.61
C VAL A 23 7.33 -14.50 7.05
N ALA A 24 7.50 -13.19 7.25
CA ALA A 24 7.26 -12.59 8.56
C ALA A 24 5.85 -13.00 9.02
N PRO A 25 5.65 -13.32 10.31
CA PRO A 25 4.32 -13.58 10.82
C PRO A 25 3.49 -12.31 10.62
N ILE A 26 2.54 -12.38 9.70
CA ILE A 26 1.42 -11.45 9.62
C ILE A 26 0.60 -11.64 10.89
N ASP A 27 1.02 -10.97 11.95
CA ASP A 27 0.26 -10.95 13.19
C ASP A 27 -1.11 -10.35 12.90
N THR A 28 -2.07 -11.17 13.29
CA THR A 28 -3.48 -11.08 12.96
C THR A 28 -4.10 -10.08 13.90
N THR A 29 -4.29 -8.83 13.48
CA THR A 29 -5.28 -7.93 14.06
C THR A 29 -5.66 -6.81 13.09
N ILE A 30 -6.19 -7.15 11.90
CA ILE A 30 -7.17 -6.26 11.25
C ILE A 30 -8.49 -6.54 11.93
N THR A 31 -8.60 -6.10 13.18
CA THR A 31 -9.90 -5.97 13.81
C THR A 31 -10.50 -4.72 13.20
N SER A 32 -11.32 -4.95 12.17
CA SER A 32 -12.40 -4.05 11.80
C SER A 32 -13.36 -3.96 12.99
N THR A 33 -12.97 -3.28 14.07
CA THR A 33 -13.91 -2.85 15.10
C THR A 33 -14.65 -1.64 14.54
N GLU A 34 -15.74 -1.92 13.84
CA GLU A 34 -16.82 -0.97 13.63
C GLU A 34 -17.30 -0.43 14.99
N LYS A 35 -16.89 0.79 15.37
CA LYS A 35 -17.68 1.77 16.15
C LYS A 35 -16.87 3.02 16.53
N ASN A 36 -16.36 3.76 15.55
CA ASN A 36 -16.07 5.17 15.80
C ASN A 36 -16.97 6.05 14.91
N PRO A 37 -18.00 6.72 15.49
CA PRO A 37 -18.86 7.64 14.75
C PRO A 37 -18.07 8.70 13.98
N GLN A 38 -16.94 9.13 14.54
CA GLN A 38 -16.07 10.12 13.93
C GLN A 38 -15.44 9.60 12.64
N GLU A 39 -14.89 8.37 12.65
CA GLU A 39 -14.29 7.77 11.44
C GLU A 39 -15.32 7.67 10.32
N LYS A 40 -16.55 7.23 10.61
CA LYS A 40 -17.62 7.16 9.60
C LYS A 40 -17.94 8.54 9.00
N THR A 41 -17.98 9.58 9.81
CA THR A 41 -18.19 10.95 9.34
C THR A 41 -17.04 11.41 8.43
N GLU A 42 -15.79 11.15 8.81
CA GLU A 42 -14.60 11.53 8.01
C GLU A 42 -14.52 10.73 6.70
N LEU A 43 -14.84 9.43 6.71
CA LEU A 43 -14.96 8.61 5.52
C LEU A 43 -16.07 9.11 4.58
N GLY A 44 -17.18 9.60 5.14
CA GLY A 44 -18.24 10.26 4.39
C GLY A 44 -17.74 11.51 3.66
N LYS A 45 -16.95 12.36 4.34
CA LYS A 45 -16.33 13.55 3.74
C LYS A 45 -15.35 13.18 2.64
N LEU A 46 -14.49 12.18 2.85
CA LEU A 46 -13.58 11.66 1.83
C LEU A 46 -14.35 11.18 0.59
N THR A 47 -15.40 10.39 0.81
CA THR A 47 -16.23 9.85 -0.27
C THR A 47 -16.91 10.97 -1.05
N ALA A 48 -17.45 11.99 -0.38
CA ALA A 48 -18.05 13.15 -1.05
C ALA A 48 -17.03 13.91 -1.88
N PHE A 49 -15.86 14.20 -1.31
CA PHE A 49 -14.77 14.91 -1.99
C PHE A 49 -14.29 14.20 -3.26
N VAL A 50 -14.14 12.88 -3.21
CA VAL A 50 -13.71 12.08 -4.36
C VAL A 50 -14.80 11.97 -5.42
N LYS A 51 -16.07 11.87 -5.01
CA LYS A 51 -17.22 11.80 -5.93
C LYS A 51 -17.45 13.07 -6.74
N GLU A 52 -17.00 14.22 -6.27
CA GLU A 52 -17.08 15.47 -7.03
C GLU A 52 -16.29 15.41 -8.34
N ASP A 53 -15.14 14.71 -8.35
CA ASP A 53 -14.30 14.54 -9.53
C ASP A 53 -13.53 13.21 -9.46
N PRO A 54 -14.18 12.07 -9.77
CA PRO A 54 -13.59 10.75 -9.57
C PRO A 54 -12.49 10.42 -10.58
N GLN A 55 -12.41 11.15 -11.70
CA GLN A 55 -11.38 10.94 -12.72
C GLN A 55 -10.07 11.69 -12.39
N ASN A 56 -10.07 12.51 -11.34
CA ASN A 56 -8.87 13.20 -10.90
C ASN A 56 -7.87 12.25 -10.23
N THR A 57 -6.62 12.71 -10.17
CA THR A 57 -5.58 12.09 -9.35
C THR A 57 -5.60 12.70 -7.96
N TYR A 58 -5.69 11.83 -6.96
CA TYR A 58 -5.69 12.22 -5.55
C TYR A 58 -4.35 11.88 -4.91
N TYR A 59 -3.89 12.73 -3.99
CA TYR A 59 -2.63 12.55 -3.27
C TYR A 59 -2.94 12.45 -1.78
N ILE A 60 -2.69 11.29 -1.18
CA ILE A 60 -2.87 11.06 0.26
C ILE A 60 -1.53 11.27 0.94
N ASP A 61 -1.50 12.14 1.93
CA ASP A 61 -0.33 12.35 2.79
C ASP A 61 -0.75 12.30 4.25
N GLY A 62 0.03 11.62 5.08
CA GLY A 62 -0.25 11.44 6.49
C GLY A 62 0.94 10.85 7.23
N GLU A 63 1.17 11.36 8.44
CA GLU A 63 2.23 10.87 9.29
C GLU A 63 1.95 9.43 9.74
N ARG A 64 3.01 8.62 9.81
CA ARG A 64 2.91 7.23 10.20
C ARG A 64 2.40 7.12 11.64
N GLU A 65 1.43 6.23 11.86
CA GLU A 65 0.78 6.00 13.16
C GLU A 65 -0.03 7.18 13.73
N VAL A 66 -0.28 8.24 12.94
CA VAL A 66 -1.12 9.38 13.36
C VAL A 66 -2.52 9.26 12.76
N ALA A 67 -3.55 9.47 13.59
CA ALA A 67 -4.95 9.47 13.18
C ALA A 67 -5.37 10.80 12.51
N ARG A 68 -4.51 11.36 11.66
CA ARG A 68 -4.75 12.59 10.91
C ARG A 68 -3.99 12.51 9.61
N SER A 69 -4.70 12.72 8.51
CA SER A 69 -4.10 12.73 7.18
C SER A 69 -4.82 13.73 6.29
N SER A 70 -4.26 13.97 5.12
CA SER A 70 -4.81 14.87 4.12
C SER A 70 -4.92 14.17 2.78
N VAL A 71 -5.95 14.54 2.02
CA VAL A 71 -6.13 14.14 0.63
C VAL A 71 -6.19 15.39 -0.22
N CYS A 72 -5.40 15.46 -1.27
CA CYS A 72 -5.36 16.60 -2.18
C CYS A 72 -5.68 16.20 -3.61
N ARG A 73 -6.25 17.11 -4.40
CA ARG A 73 -6.35 16.99 -5.86
C ARG A 73 -5.88 18.27 -6.54
N ASN A 74 -5.41 18.15 -7.77
CA ASN A 74 -5.07 19.31 -8.58
C ASN A 74 -6.29 19.73 -9.40
N THR A 75 -6.65 21.00 -9.33
CA THR A 75 -7.72 21.62 -10.09
C THR A 75 -7.15 22.75 -10.96
N GLN A 76 -7.95 23.30 -11.87
CA GLN A 76 -7.54 24.46 -12.68
C GLN A 76 -7.20 25.70 -11.83
N GLN A 77 -7.74 25.79 -10.61
CA GLN A 77 -7.53 26.90 -9.68
C GLN A 77 -6.35 26.66 -8.73
N GLY A 78 -5.67 25.52 -8.85
CA GLY A 78 -4.57 25.09 -7.99
C GLY A 78 -4.88 23.81 -7.21
N ARG A 79 -4.07 23.55 -6.18
CA ARG A 79 -4.17 22.35 -5.34
C ARG A 79 -5.21 22.55 -4.24
N THR A 80 -6.22 21.69 -4.20
CA THR A 80 -7.24 21.68 -3.13
C THR A 80 -7.00 20.49 -2.22
N CYS A 81 -6.92 20.71 -0.91
CA CYS A 81 -6.66 19.67 0.09
C CYS A 81 -7.76 19.62 1.13
N LEU A 82 -8.14 18.41 1.51
CA LEU A 82 -9.06 18.10 2.59
C LEU A 82 -8.27 17.40 3.70
N GLN A 83 -8.27 17.98 4.90
CA GLN A 83 -7.72 17.34 6.09
C GLN A 83 -8.81 16.55 6.80
N LEU A 84 -8.49 15.33 7.23
CA LEU A 84 -9.42 14.46 7.93
C LEU A 84 -8.76 13.84 9.16
N LEU A 85 -9.58 13.57 10.16
CA LEU A 85 -9.16 12.97 11.44
C LEU A 85 -9.18 11.43 11.36
N ILE A 86 -8.58 10.89 10.30
CA ILE A 86 -8.39 9.46 10.08
C ILE A 86 -6.96 9.22 9.56
N SER A 87 -6.43 8.02 9.80
CA SER A 87 -5.08 7.66 9.36
C SER A 87 -5.04 7.42 7.84
N SER A 88 -3.83 7.55 7.27
CA SER A 88 -3.59 7.37 5.83
C SER A 88 -3.92 5.93 5.40
N LYS A 89 -3.72 4.96 6.30
CA LYS A 89 -4.15 3.57 6.14
C LYS A 89 -5.66 3.43 5.94
N VAL A 90 -6.46 4.11 6.77
CA VAL A 90 -7.93 4.07 6.67
C VAL A 90 -8.39 4.76 5.38
N MET A 91 -7.78 5.89 5.00
CA MET A 91 -8.06 6.56 3.73
C MET A 91 -7.76 5.67 2.53
N PHE A 92 -6.58 5.03 2.51
CA PHE A 92 -6.15 4.12 1.46
C PHE A 92 -7.14 2.97 1.28
N GLN A 93 -7.55 2.33 2.38
CA GLN A 93 -8.56 1.26 2.33
C GLN A 93 -9.90 1.76 1.77
N GLN A 94 -10.32 2.98 2.12
CA GLN A 94 -11.56 3.55 1.59
C GLN A 94 -11.47 3.87 0.10
N MET A 95 -10.34 4.41 -0.36
CA MET A 95 -10.10 4.68 -1.78
C MET A 95 -10.13 3.39 -2.61
N GLN A 96 -9.53 2.31 -2.12
CA GLN A 96 -9.59 1.00 -2.77
C GLN A 96 -11.02 0.47 -2.90
N LYS A 97 -11.87 0.66 -1.88
CA LYS A 97 -13.31 0.30 -1.96
C LYS A 97 -14.07 1.10 -3.03
N MET A 98 -13.54 2.26 -3.44
CA MET A 98 -14.09 3.11 -4.49
C MET A 98 -13.42 2.88 -5.87
N ASN A 99 -12.72 1.74 -6.04
CA ASN A 99 -11.97 1.39 -7.24
C ASN A 99 -10.83 2.36 -7.57
N PHE A 100 -10.13 2.86 -6.55
CA PHE A 100 -8.87 3.58 -6.76
C PHE A 100 -7.68 2.67 -6.49
N TYR A 101 -6.70 2.70 -7.40
CA TYR A 101 -5.37 2.18 -7.15
C TYR A 101 -4.49 3.31 -6.61
N CYS A 102 -3.82 3.04 -5.48
CA CYS A 102 -2.94 4.00 -4.84
C CYS A 102 -1.52 3.43 -4.74
N ALA A 103 -0.52 4.22 -5.12
CA ALA A 103 0.89 3.86 -5.05
C ALA A 103 1.73 5.05 -4.56
N LEU A 104 2.89 4.77 -3.98
CA LEU A 104 3.87 5.83 -3.70
C LEU A 104 4.38 6.41 -5.02
N THR A 105 4.65 7.70 -5.02
CA THR A 105 5.31 8.34 -6.16
C THR A 105 6.75 7.84 -6.30
N ASP A 106 7.29 7.80 -7.52
CA ASP A 106 8.68 7.41 -7.79
C ASP A 106 9.71 8.45 -7.31
N GLU A 107 9.25 9.61 -6.83
CA GLU A 107 10.08 10.71 -6.37
C GLU A 107 10.68 10.41 -4.98
N ILE A 108 12.00 10.27 -4.93
CA ILE A 108 12.74 10.02 -3.69
C ILE A 108 12.56 11.21 -2.74
N GLY A 109 12.06 10.93 -1.53
CA GLY A 109 11.82 11.95 -0.50
C GLY A 109 10.37 12.39 -0.39
N ARG A 110 9.49 11.93 -1.28
CA ARG A 110 8.03 12.09 -1.12
C ARG A 110 7.42 10.87 -0.47
N THR A 111 6.50 11.13 0.46
CA THR A 111 5.77 10.11 1.22
C THR A 111 4.30 10.06 0.85
N ASP A 112 3.86 10.92 -0.06
CA ASP A 112 2.47 10.93 -0.51
C ASP A 112 2.20 9.79 -1.49
N MET A 113 1.00 9.25 -1.36
CA MET A 113 0.47 8.20 -2.22
C MET A 113 -0.41 8.81 -3.30
N GLU A 114 -0.08 8.57 -4.55
CA GLU A 114 -0.89 8.92 -5.72
C GLU A 114 -1.97 7.85 -5.94
N CYS A 115 -3.23 8.28 -5.95
CA CYS A 115 -4.43 7.45 -6.12
C CYS A 115 -5.16 7.82 -7.43
N LYS A 116 -5.39 6.82 -8.28
CA LYS A 116 -6.08 6.95 -9.57
C LYS A 116 -7.23 5.97 -9.67
N TYR A 117 -8.34 6.40 -10.27
CA TYR A 117 -9.48 5.52 -10.54
C TYR A 117 -9.07 4.43 -11.53
N VAL A 118 -9.46 3.20 -11.24
CA VAL A 118 -9.27 2.03 -12.09
C VAL A 118 -10.67 1.51 -12.47
N PRO A 119 -11.03 1.53 -13.76
CA PRO A 119 -12.31 1.01 -14.23
C PRO A 119 -12.41 -0.51 -14.14
#